data_AF-A0A0M3AU09-F1
#
_entry.id   AF-A0A0M3AU09-F1
#
_cell.length_a   1.000
_cell.length_b   1.000
_cell.length_c   1.000
_cell.angle_alpha   90.00
_cell.angle_beta   90.00
_cell.angle_gamma   90.00
#
_symmetry.space_group_name_H-M   'P 1'
#
loop_
_entity.id
_entity.type
_entity.pdbx_description
1 polymer ?
#
loop_
_entity_poly.entity_id
_entity_poly.type
_entity_poly.pdbx_seq_one_letter_code
_entity_poly.pdbx_strand_id
1 'polypeptide(L)'
;MAGSAAWGMLMLVGCAPRQDDPSNPPRLGQWHDRTILTGVRLNDRALKDEEIPSELRGVIDGFNKEKSVCGEPRLREKSEIQAMLDEKFDDCAMETFDTDGSTLSALARCRPHDTGQDIQMTVRVDGRTGAEHLLLDVDGIARLTEKTGGNYVVVVSGRREITRIGDC
;
A
#
# COMPACT_ATOMS: atom_id res chain seq x y z
N MET A 1 18.46 -2.70 -5.14
CA MET A 1 17.22 -3.49 -5.25
C MET A 1 16.29 -3.20 -4.05
N ALA A 2 16.02 -1.92 -3.76
CA ALA A 2 15.15 -1.52 -2.63
C ALA A 2 13.66 -1.40 -3.03
N GLY A 3 13.37 -1.55 -4.32
CA GLY A 3 12.07 -1.30 -4.91
C GLY A 3 11.03 -2.41 -4.72
N SER A 4 11.25 -3.47 -3.95
CA SER A 4 10.23 -4.53 -3.75
C SER A 4 9.45 -4.41 -2.44
N ALA A 5 9.98 -3.68 -1.46
CA ALA A 5 9.48 -3.69 -0.10
C ALA A 5 8.16 -2.90 0.07
N ALA A 6 8.04 -1.69 -0.47
CA ALA A 6 6.83 -0.86 -0.29
C ALA A 6 5.54 -1.45 -0.92
N TRP A 7 5.64 -2.52 -1.70
CA TRP A 7 4.57 -3.05 -2.54
C TRP A 7 3.72 -4.13 -1.89
N GLY A 8 4.12 -4.66 -0.73
CA GLY A 8 3.33 -5.67 -0.03
C GLY A 8 1.95 -5.16 0.38
N MET A 9 1.84 -3.88 0.75
CA MET A 9 0.65 -3.36 1.44
C MET A 9 -0.29 -2.52 0.60
N LEU A 10 0.09 -2.11 -0.61
CA LEU A 10 -0.89 -1.64 -1.59
C LEU A 10 -1.82 -2.78 -2.06
N MET A 11 -1.55 -4.04 -1.66
CA MET A 11 -2.31 -5.23 -2.01
C MET A 11 -3.43 -5.59 -1.02
N LEU A 12 -3.73 -4.74 -0.03
CA LEU A 12 -4.79 -4.97 0.97
C LEU A 12 -6.16 -5.27 0.34
N VAL A 13 -6.37 -4.80 -0.88
CA VAL A 13 -7.58 -5.07 -1.67
C VAL A 13 -7.21 -5.83 -2.93
N GLY A 14 -7.87 -6.98 -3.12
CA GLY A 14 -7.86 -7.75 -4.35
C GLY A 14 -9.21 -7.66 -5.06
N CYS A 15 -9.20 -7.75 -6.39
CA CYS A 15 -10.41 -8.07 -7.14
C CYS A 15 -10.50 -9.59 -7.26
N ALA A 16 -11.55 -10.21 -6.73
CA ALA A 16 -11.83 -11.62 -6.98
C ALA A 16 -12.64 -11.77 -8.28
N PRO A 17 -12.41 -12.83 -9.09
CA PRO A 17 -13.21 -13.05 -10.29
C PRO A 17 -14.64 -13.50 -9.93
N ARG A 18 -15.63 -12.69 -10.37
CA ARG A 18 -17.05 -13.02 -10.60
C ARG A 18 -17.81 -13.79 -9.50
N GLN A 19 -17.67 -13.37 -8.24
CA GLN A 19 -18.57 -13.84 -7.20
C GLN A 19 -19.07 -12.63 -6.41
N ASP A 20 -20.37 -12.34 -6.54
CA ASP A 20 -21.03 -11.29 -5.79
C ASP A 20 -21.18 -11.72 -4.33
N ASP A 21 -20.69 -10.93 -3.38
CA ASP A 21 -20.87 -11.16 -1.95
C ASP A 21 -21.86 -10.13 -1.37
N PRO A 22 -23.10 -10.52 -1.05
CA PRO A 22 -24.10 -9.58 -0.55
C PRO A 22 -23.76 -9.00 0.83
N SER A 23 -22.78 -9.58 1.54
CA SER A 23 -22.27 -9.08 2.81
C SER A 23 -21.08 -8.12 2.67
N ASN A 24 -20.48 -8.04 1.48
CA ASN A 24 -19.41 -7.10 1.17
C ASN A 24 -20.03 -5.78 0.67
N PRO A 25 -19.62 -4.60 1.20
CA PRO A 25 -20.19 -3.33 0.77
C PRO A 25 -20.02 -3.04 -0.74
N PRO A 26 -18.85 -3.28 -1.37
CA PRO A 26 -18.70 -3.27 -2.83
C PRO A 26 -19.44 -4.47 -3.47
N ARG A 27 -20.03 -4.26 -4.65
CA ARG A 27 -20.71 -5.33 -5.41
C ARG A 27 -20.00 -5.64 -6.72
N LEU A 28 -20.34 -6.78 -7.31
CA LEU A 28 -19.84 -7.15 -8.64
C LEU A 28 -20.11 -6.04 -9.67
N GLY A 29 -19.07 -5.65 -10.41
CA GLY A 29 -19.17 -4.63 -11.46
C GLY A 29 -17.86 -4.43 -12.23
N GLN A 30 -17.84 -3.43 -13.10
CA GLN A 30 -16.63 -2.93 -13.71
C GLN A 30 -16.01 -1.86 -12.81
N TRP A 31 -14.77 -2.07 -12.38
CA TRP A 31 -14.06 -1.20 -11.44
C TRP A 31 -12.79 -0.64 -12.07
N HIS A 32 -12.52 0.64 -11.81
CA HIS A 32 -11.28 1.31 -12.14
C HIS A 32 -10.44 1.44 -10.86
N ASP A 33 -9.30 0.77 -10.83
CA ASP A 33 -8.35 0.73 -9.72
C ASP A 33 -7.13 1.56 -10.08
N ARG A 34 -6.94 2.68 -9.38
CA ARG A 34 -5.87 3.64 -9.59
C ARG A 34 -5.10 3.85 -8.30
N THR A 35 -3.78 3.83 -8.37
CA THR A 35 -2.90 4.31 -7.31
C THR A 35 -2.25 5.61 -7.79
N ILE A 36 -2.06 6.55 -6.86
CA ILE A 36 -1.45 7.87 -7.11
C ILE A 36 -0.45 8.16 -5.99
N LEU A 37 0.73 8.69 -6.34
CA LEU A 37 1.67 9.24 -5.37
C LEU A 37 1.15 10.61 -4.88
N THR A 38 1.03 10.80 -3.56
CA THR A 38 0.56 12.07 -2.98
C THR A 38 1.69 12.87 -2.33
N GLY A 39 2.83 12.26 -2.04
CA GLY A 39 4.03 13.00 -1.65
C GLY A 39 5.21 12.13 -1.24
N VAL A 40 6.40 12.74 -1.24
CA VAL A 40 7.63 12.16 -0.69
C VAL A 40 8.28 13.15 0.26
N ARG A 41 8.70 12.69 1.44
CA ARG A 41 9.44 13.50 2.41
C ARG A 41 10.74 12.80 2.80
N LEU A 42 11.79 13.58 3.00
CA LEU A 42 13.07 13.14 3.57
C LEU A 42 13.39 14.01 4.77
N ASN A 43 13.52 13.41 5.96
CA ASN A 43 13.75 14.12 7.23
C ASN A 43 12.77 15.28 7.42
N ASP A 44 11.47 14.99 7.24
CA ASP A 44 10.33 15.94 7.30
C ASP A 44 10.31 17.04 6.22
N ARG A 45 11.30 17.10 5.34
CA ARG A 45 11.29 17.99 4.18
C ARG A 45 10.55 17.34 3.01
N ALA A 46 9.49 18.00 2.52
CA ALA A 46 8.85 17.60 1.27
C ALA A 46 9.82 17.76 0.10
N LEU A 47 9.92 16.71 -0.73
CA LEU A 47 10.72 16.71 -1.95
C LEU A 47 9.81 17.02 -3.15
N LYS A 48 10.31 17.83 -4.08
CA LYS A 48 9.74 17.90 -5.43
C LYS A 48 10.17 16.69 -6.24
N ASP A 49 9.43 16.36 -7.30
CA ASP A 49 9.71 15.21 -8.17
C ASP A 49 11.15 15.19 -8.71
N GLU A 50 11.73 16.37 -9.02
CA GLU A 50 13.10 16.45 -9.53
C GLU A 50 14.15 16.20 -8.43
N GLU A 51 13.79 16.39 -7.17
CA GLU A 51 14.66 16.20 -6.00
C GLU A 51 14.66 14.78 -5.45
N ILE A 52 13.76 13.91 -5.95
CA ILE A 52 13.66 12.55 -5.47
C ILE A 52 14.86 11.74 -5.97
N PRO A 53 15.66 11.13 -5.06
CA PRO A 53 16.76 10.26 -5.42
C PRO A 53 16.34 9.16 -6.42
N SER A 54 17.19 8.92 -7.41
CA SER A 54 16.94 7.93 -8.47
C SER A 54 16.70 6.52 -7.93
N GLU A 55 17.30 6.20 -6.80
CA GLU A 55 17.22 4.96 -6.04
C GLU A 55 15.81 4.72 -5.48
N LEU A 56 15.06 5.80 -5.23
CA LEU A 56 13.68 5.75 -4.75
C LEU A 56 12.66 5.78 -5.90
N ARG A 57 13.08 6.06 -7.14
CA ARG A 57 12.15 6.11 -8.29
C ARG A 57 11.47 4.78 -8.56
N GLY A 58 12.15 3.66 -8.37
CA GLY A 58 11.52 2.34 -8.48
C GLY A 58 10.39 2.10 -7.47
N VAL A 59 10.39 2.79 -6.32
CA VAL A 59 9.28 2.77 -5.36
C VAL A 59 8.14 3.67 -5.86
N ILE A 60 8.47 4.84 -6.41
CA ILE A 60 7.51 5.82 -6.96
C ILE A 60 6.76 5.30 -8.17
N ASP A 61 7.44 4.59 -9.07
CA ASP A 61 6.81 3.98 -10.25
C ASP A 61 5.68 3.02 -9.85
N GLY A 62 5.66 2.57 -8.59
CA GLY A 62 4.57 1.79 -8.03
C GLY A 62 3.32 2.48 -7.61
N PHE A 63 3.42 3.78 -7.38
CA PHE A 63 2.29 4.61 -7.05
C PHE A 63 1.61 5.17 -8.30
N ASN A 64 2.08 4.88 -9.52
CA ASN A 64 1.46 5.33 -10.77
C ASN A 64 0.93 4.14 -11.58
N LYS A 65 -0.04 3.42 -11.01
CA LYS A 65 -0.67 2.27 -11.64
C LYS A 65 -2.16 2.49 -11.78
N GLU A 66 -2.69 2.13 -12.93
CA GLU A 66 -4.13 2.05 -13.16
C GLU A 66 -4.49 0.76 -13.89
N LYS A 67 -5.69 0.24 -13.63
CA LYS A 67 -6.27 -0.86 -14.37
C LYS A 67 -7.79 -0.83 -14.25
N SER A 68 -8.45 -1.45 -15.22
CA SER A 68 -9.89 -1.73 -15.13
C SER A 68 -10.11 -3.24 -15.01
N VAL A 69 -10.96 -3.65 -14.07
CA VAL A 69 -11.24 -5.06 -13.78
C VAL A 69 -12.75 -5.26 -13.66
N CYS A 70 -13.27 -6.31 -14.28
CA CYS A 70 -14.61 -6.81 -13.98
C CYS A 70 -14.52 -7.80 -12.81
N GLY A 71 -15.16 -7.47 -11.69
CA GLY A 71 -15.09 -8.25 -10.45
C GLY A 71 -15.65 -7.49 -9.26
N GLU A 72 -15.30 -7.91 -8.06
CA GLU A 72 -15.68 -7.25 -6.81
C GLU A 72 -14.42 -6.95 -5.98
N PRO A 73 -14.18 -5.70 -5.57
CA PRO A 73 -13.14 -5.36 -4.62
C PRO A 73 -13.46 -5.98 -3.27
N ARG A 74 -12.53 -6.79 -2.75
CA ARG A 74 -12.66 -7.39 -1.41
C ARG A 74 -11.50 -6.95 -0.53
N LEU A 75 -11.82 -6.54 0.69
CA LEU A 75 -10.85 -6.42 1.77
C LEU A 75 -10.31 -7.81 2.09
N ARG A 76 -9.01 -8.01 1.93
CA ARG A 76 -8.37 -9.28 2.32
C ARG A 76 -8.43 -9.45 3.82
N GLU A 77 -8.50 -10.71 4.27
CA GLU A 77 -8.39 -11.02 5.68
C GLU A 77 -6.96 -10.77 6.18
N LYS A 78 -6.82 -10.52 7.49
CA LYS A 78 -5.51 -10.32 8.13
C LYS A 78 -4.51 -11.45 7.81
N SER A 79 -4.98 -12.70 7.81
CA SER A 79 -4.18 -13.89 7.51
C SER A 79 -3.66 -13.90 6.07
N GLU A 80 -4.52 -13.56 5.09
CA GLU A 80 -4.16 -13.45 3.68
C GLU A 80 -3.10 -12.36 3.47
N ILE A 81 -3.25 -11.23 4.16
CA ILE A 81 -2.28 -10.13 4.07
C ILE A 81 -0.96 -10.53 4.72
N GLN A 82 -0.99 -11.14 5.92
CA GLN A 82 0.23 -11.58 6.60
C GLN A 82 1.03 -12.56 5.74
N ALA A 83 0.36 -13.55 5.12
CA ALA A 83 1.03 -14.48 4.19
C ALA A 83 1.72 -13.76 3.02
N MET A 84 1.07 -12.75 2.42
CA MET A 84 1.68 -11.93 1.37
C MET A 84 2.85 -11.07 1.86
N LEU A 85 2.84 -10.64 3.12
CA LEU A 85 3.94 -9.92 3.73
C LEU A 85 5.12 -10.85 3.98
N ASP A 86 4.87 -12.05 4.50
CA ASP A 86 5.89 -13.06 4.76
C ASP A 86 6.60 -13.51 3.47
N GLU A 87 5.91 -13.47 2.32
CA GLU A 87 6.53 -13.73 1.01
C GLU A 87 7.49 -12.62 0.54
N LYS A 88 7.32 -11.40 1.03
CA LYS A 88 8.02 -10.20 0.52
C LYS A 88 9.07 -9.62 1.47
N PHE A 89 9.02 -10.00 2.74
CA PHE A 89 9.83 -9.43 3.80
C PHE A 89 10.44 -10.53 4.66
N ASP A 90 11.63 -10.30 5.21
CA ASP A 90 12.27 -11.25 6.14
C ASP A 90 11.53 -11.34 7.46
N ASP A 91 11.03 -10.21 7.91
CA ASP A 91 10.30 -10.05 9.15
C ASP A 91 9.25 -8.97 8.90
N CYS A 92 7.98 -9.34 8.94
CA CYS A 92 6.92 -8.35 8.96
C CYS A 92 5.84 -8.74 9.95
N ALA A 93 5.45 -7.78 10.79
CA ALA A 93 4.38 -7.94 11.76
C ALA A 93 3.29 -6.91 11.51
N MET A 94 2.07 -7.40 11.33
CA MET A 94 0.88 -6.56 11.32
C MET A 94 0.42 -6.28 12.76
N GLU A 95 0.72 -5.07 13.23
CA GLU A 95 0.41 -4.61 14.59
C GLU A 95 -1.10 -4.39 14.76
N THR A 96 -1.72 -3.75 13.76
CA THR A 96 -3.13 -3.35 13.78
C THR A 96 -3.77 -3.69 12.44
N PHE A 97 -5.00 -4.19 12.50
CA PHE A 97 -5.86 -4.41 11.35
C PHE A 97 -7.30 -4.35 11.83
N ASP A 98 -7.85 -3.15 11.83
CA ASP A 98 -9.18 -2.87 12.37
C ASP A 98 -10.11 -2.50 11.23
N THR A 99 -11.24 -3.19 11.16
CA THR A 99 -12.33 -2.91 10.22
C THR A 99 -13.58 -2.60 11.01
N ASP A 100 -14.13 -1.40 10.84
CA ASP A 100 -15.40 -1.00 11.44
C ASP A 100 -16.33 -0.47 10.35
N GLY A 101 -17.28 -1.33 9.96
CA GLY A 101 -18.24 -1.05 8.89
C GLY A 101 -17.56 -0.62 7.60
N SER A 102 -17.64 0.68 7.29
CA SER A 102 -17.09 1.29 6.08
C SER A 102 -15.66 1.83 6.25
N THR A 103 -14.99 1.56 7.38
CA THR A 103 -13.65 2.08 7.68
C THR A 103 -12.66 0.97 7.91
N LEU A 104 -11.41 1.22 7.52
CA LEU A 104 -10.27 0.33 7.70
C LEU A 104 -9.12 1.13 8.27
N SER A 105 -8.39 0.56 9.22
CA SER A 105 -7.06 1.03 9.58
C SER A 105 -6.10 -0.15 9.72
N ALA A 106 -4.88 0.00 9.22
CA ALA A 106 -3.85 -1.02 9.32
C ALA A 106 -2.49 -0.41 9.60
N LEU A 107 -1.73 -1.10 10.44
CA LEU A 107 -0.35 -0.75 10.77
C LEU A 107 0.49 -2.02 10.69
N ALA A 108 1.57 -1.97 9.92
CA ALA A 108 2.54 -3.04 9.89
C ALA A 108 3.96 -2.49 10.00
N ARG A 109 4.84 -3.28 10.60
CA ARG A 109 6.27 -3.02 10.67
C ARG A 109 6.98 -4.16 9.96
N CYS A 110 7.77 -3.83 8.96
CA CYS A 110 8.53 -4.81 8.22
C CYS A 110 10.02 -4.47 8.13
N ARG A 111 10.83 -5.50 7.91
CA ARG A 111 12.21 -5.42 7.47
C ARG A 111 12.33 -6.05 6.07
N PRO A 112 12.79 -5.28 5.07
CA PRO A 112 12.97 -5.79 3.72
C PRO A 112 14.14 -6.78 3.64
N HIS A 113 14.02 -7.76 2.74
CA HIS A 113 15.06 -8.76 2.48
C HIS A 113 16.31 -8.11 1.88
N ASP A 114 17.49 -8.58 2.34
CA ASP A 114 18.79 -8.44 1.68
C ASP A 114 19.08 -7.06 1.04
N THR A 115 18.94 -6.00 1.84
CA THR A 115 19.23 -4.63 1.36
C THR A 115 20.67 -4.17 1.64
N GLY A 116 21.45 -4.94 2.42
CA GLY A 116 22.79 -4.57 2.86
C GLY A 116 22.85 -3.33 3.79
N GLN A 117 21.68 -2.82 4.21
CA GLN A 117 21.46 -1.68 5.09
C GLN A 117 20.46 -2.05 6.18
N ASP A 118 20.57 -1.44 7.36
CA ASP A 118 19.54 -1.60 8.39
C ASP A 118 18.37 -0.66 8.08
N ILE A 119 17.31 -1.23 7.51
CA ILE A 119 16.11 -0.51 7.11
C ILE A 119 14.93 -1.04 7.94
N GLN A 120 14.31 -0.15 8.71
CA GLN A 120 13.05 -0.44 9.37
C GLN A 120 11.92 0.28 8.65
N MET A 121 10.96 -0.49 8.14
CA MET A 121 9.77 0.05 7.48
C MET A 121 8.56 -0.01 8.41
N THR A 122 7.82 1.08 8.46
CA THR A 122 6.48 1.14 9.04
C THR A 122 5.52 1.55 7.95
N VAL A 123 4.43 0.83 7.79
CA VAL A 123 3.39 1.19 6.83
C VAL A 123 2.09 1.40 7.58
N ARG A 124 1.43 2.51 7.27
CA ARG A 124 0.12 2.87 7.77
C ARG A 124 -0.85 2.94 6.61
N VAL A 125 -2.04 2.40 6.82
CA VAL A 125 -3.13 2.48 5.87
C VAL A 125 -4.38 2.92 6.59
N ASP A 126 -5.02 3.95 6.07
CA ASP A 126 -6.35 4.38 6.48
C ASP A 126 -7.27 4.28 5.27
N GLY A 127 -8.42 3.64 5.45
CA GLY A 127 -9.29 3.26 4.36
C GLY A 127 -10.76 3.56 4.61
N ARG A 128 -11.48 3.78 3.52
CA ARG A 128 -12.95 3.89 3.50
C ARG A 128 -13.52 3.07 2.36
N THR A 129 -14.60 2.34 2.64
CA THR A 129 -15.33 1.54 1.66
C THR A 129 -16.76 2.04 1.52
N GLY A 130 -17.31 1.91 0.32
CA GLY A 130 -18.70 2.21 0.01
C GLY A 130 -19.16 1.35 -1.16
N ALA A 131 -20.45 1.47 -1.52
CA ALA A 131 -21.05 0.65 -2.57
C ALA A 131 -20.36 0.79 -3.93
N GLU A 132 -19.83 1.98 -4.22
CA GLU A 132 -19.27 2.36 -5.52
C GLU A 132 -17.80 2.79 -5.44
N HIS A 133 -17.18 2.74 -4.26
CA HIS A 133 -15.80 3.17 -4.08
C HIS A 133 -15.08 2.46 -2.93
N LEU A 134 -13.75 2.37 -3.07
CA LEU A 134 -12.83 2.05 -2.01
C LEU A 134 -11.64 3.00 -2.10
N LEU A 135 -11.33 3.68 -1.00
CA LEU A 135 -10.24 4.64 -0.90
C LEU A 135 -9.28 4.16 0.19
N LEU A 136 -7.99 4.07 -0.12
CA LEU A 136 -6.92 3.80 0.83
C LEU A 136 -5.88 4.92 0.75
N ASP A 137 -5.64 5.61 1.85
CA ASP A 137 -4.46 6.44 2.04
C ASP A 137 -3.35 5.57 2.66
N VAL A 138 -2.17 5.59 2.06
CA VAL A 138 -1.05 4.72 2.43
C VAL A 138 0.19 5.57 2.68
N ASP A 139 0.77 5.42 3.87
CA ASP A 139 2.05 6.01 4.25
C ASP A 139 3.08 4.91 4.49
N GLY A 140 4.11 4.85 3.65
CA GLY A 140 5.30 4.04 3.86
C GLY A 140 6.42 4.88 4.49
N ILE A 141 6.83 4.54 5.70
CA ILE A 141 7.88 5.22 6.46
C ILE A 141 9.09 4.28 6.53
N ALA A 142 10.19 4.64 5.87
CA ALA A 142 11.45 3.91 5.95
C ALA A 142 12.45 4.69 6.80
N ARG A 143 12.99 4.06 7.84
CA ARG A 143 14.14 4.56 8.60
C ARG A 143 15.38 3.85 8.11
N LEU A 144 16.36 4.61 7.65
CA LEU A 144 17.62 4.10 7.13
C LEU A 144 18.77 4.57 8.03
N THR A 145 19.61 3.62 8.44
CA THR A 145 20.85 3.89 9.15
C THR A 145 22.03 3.58 8.23
N GLU A 146 22.79 4.62 7.86
CA GLU A 146 24.00 4.45 7.07
C GLU A 146 25.16 3.90 7.93
N LYS A 147 26.09 3.20 7.28
CA LYS A 147 27.32 2.69 7.94
C LYS A 147 28.19 3.80 8.52
N THR A 148 28.05 5.03 8.01
CA THR A 148 28.72 6.26 8.49
C THR A 148 28.08 6.84 9.75
N GLY A 149 26.94 6.30 10.21
CA GLY A 149 26.18 6.77 11.38
C GLY A 149 25.07 7.77 11.06
N GLY A 150 24.86 8.11 9.78
CA GLY A 150 23.74 8.96 9.35
C GLY A 150 22.39 8.24 9.50
N ASN A 151 21.38 8.95 10.01
CA ASN A 151 20.01 8.44 10.13
C ASN A 151 19.08 9.26 9.23
N TYR A 152 18.30 8.57 8.40
CA TYR A 152 17.35 9.20 7.48
C TYR A 152 15.96 8.61 7.65
N VAL A 153 14.95 9.46 7.56
CA VAL A 153 13.55 9.06 7.51
C VAL A 153 12.99 9.46 6.16
N VAL A 154 12.58 8.46 5.39
CA VAL A 154 11.85 8.65 4.13
C VAL A 154 10.39 8.32 4.37
N VAL A 155 9.49 9.23 3.99
CA VAL A 155 8.06 9.00 3.99
C VAL A 155 7.57 9.07 2.55
N VAL A 156 6.90 8.01 2.09
CA VAL A 156 6.24 7.95 0.80
C VAL A 156 4.75 7.81 1.05
N SER A 157 3.98 8.81 0.63
CA SER A 157 2.54 8.87 0.78
C SER A 157 1.88 8.63 -0.57
N GLY A 158 0.81 7.83 -0.58
CA GLY A 158 0.01 7.61 -1.77
C GLY A 158 -1.45 7.35 -1.45
N ARG A 159 -2.26 7.36 -2.50
CA ARG A 159 -3.69 7.05 -2.43
C ARG A 159 -4.02 5.99 -3.46
N ARG A 160 -4.75 4.96 -3.06
CA ARG A 160 -5.40 3.99 -3.95
C ARG A 160 -6.89 4.25 -3.97
N GLU A 161 -7.44 4.40 -5.16
CA GLU A 161 -8.86 4.64 -5.42
C GLU A 161 -9.37 3.51 -6.32
N ILE A 162 -10.40 2.81 -5.87
CA ILE A 162 -11.09 1.78 -6.65
C ILE A 162 -12.53 2.23 -6.79
N THR A 163 -12.92 2.66 -7.99
CA THR A 163 -14.23 3.27 -8.26
C THR A 163 -14.99 2.44 -9.26
N ARG A 164 -16.29 2.22 -9.02
CA ARG A 164 -17.14 1.52 -9.97
C ARG A 164 -17.43 2.43 -11.17
N ILE A 165 -17.24 1.88 -12.36
CA ILE A 165 -17.40 2.60 -13.65
C ILE A 165 -18.49 2.00 -14.53
N GLY A 166 -19.10 0.90 -14.11
CA GLY A 166 -20.20 0.26 -14.81
C GLY A 166 -20.47 -1.15 -14.32
N ASP A 167 -21.21 -1.88 -15.13
CA ASP A 167 -21.46 -3.30 -14.93
C ASP A 167 -20.45 -4.14 -15.71
N CYS A 168 -20.24 -5.36 -15.23
CA CYS A 168 -19.72 -6.45 -16.05
C CYS A 168 -20.79 -6.89 -17.06
#